data_AF-A0A530LTW2-F1
#
_entry.id   AF-A0A530LTW2-F1
#
_cell.length_a   1.000
_cell.length_b   1.000
_cell.length_c   1.000
_cell.angle_alpha   90.00
_cell.angle_beta   90.00
_cell.angle_gamma   90.00
#
_symmetry.space_group_name_H-M   'P 1'
#
loop_
_entity.id
_entity.type
_entity.pdbx_description
1 polymer ?
#
loop_
_entity_poly.entity_id
_entity_poly.type
_entity_poly.pdbx_seq_one_letter_code
_entity_poly.pdbx_strand_id
1 'polypeptide(L)' 'MSIERVLWEHDATGQAALVHKGEITPQDLVDAAIARAEATRPEINAIAEPLYEAARA' A
#
# COMPACT_ATOMS: atom_id res chain seq x y z
N MET A 1 -13.25 6.01 4.18
CA MET A 1 -11.99 6.14 4.95
C MET A 1 -10.90 6.60 4.00
N SER A 2 -9.84 7.25 4.46
CA SER A 2 -8.68 7.52 3.60
C SER A 2 -7.85 6.23 3.48
N ILE A 3 -7.40 5.89 2.27
CA ILE A 3 -6.66 4.65 1.99
C ILE A 3 -5.33 4.60 2.74
N GLU A 4 -4.75 5.77 3.02
CA GLU A 4 -3.54 5.94 3.80
C GLU A 4 -3.73 5.44 5.24
N ARG A 5 -4.86 5.77 5.89
CA ARG A 5 -5.15 5.23 7.22
C ARG A 5 -5.29 3.71 7.20
N VAL A 6 -5.94 3.16 6.18
CA VAL A 6 -6.09 1.70 6.05
C VAL A 6 -4.72 1.03 6.00
N LEU A 7 -3.77 1.60 5.26
CA LEU A 7 -2.41 1.07 5.16
C LEU A 7 -1.64 1.08 6.50
N TRP A 8 -1.92 2.02 7.41
CA TRP A 8 -1.11 2.23 8.63
C TRP A 8 -1.78 1.71 9.91
N GLU A 9 -3.11 1.69 9.95
CA GLU A 9 -3.89 1.33 11.14
C GLU A 9 -4.37 -0.14 11.10
N HIS A 10 -4.27 -0.81 9.95
CA HIS A 10 -4.63 -2.21 9.79
C HIS A 10 -3.42 -3.08 9.48
N ASP A 11 -3.38 -4.27 10.08
CA ASP A 11 -2.47 -5.33 9.67
C ASP A 11 -2.89 -5.96 8.33
N ALA A 12 -2.10 -6.90 7.83
CA ALA A 12 -2.35 -7.58 6.55
C ALA A 12 -3.74 -8.25 6.49
N THR A 13 -4.22 -8.81 7.61
CA THR A 13 -5.53 -9.46 7.66
C THR A 13 -6.68 -8.46 7.67
N GLY A 14 -6.49 -7.32 8.35
CA GLY A 14 -7.43 -6.21 8.34
C GLY A 14 -7.58 -5.60 6.95
N GLN A 15 -6.46 -5.36 6.27
CA GLN A 15 -6.46 -4.86 4.89
C GLN A 15 -7.14 -5.86 3.93
N ALA A 16 -6.83 -7.15 4.04
CA ALA A 16 -7.46 -8.20 3.23
C ALA A 16 -8.98 -8.29 3.47
N ALA A 17 -9.43 -8.13 4.71
CA ALA A 17 -10.85 -8.13 5.04
C ALA A 17 -11.60 -6.96 4.39
N LEU A 18 -11.00 -5.77 4.34
CA LEU A 18 -11.60 -4.58 3.70
C LEU A 18 -11.69 -4.73 2.19
N VAL A 19 -10.65 -5.30 1.57
CA VAL A 19 -10.67 -5.68 0.15
C VAL A 19 -11.75 -6.72 -0.12
N HIS A 20 -11.85 -7.76 0.71
CA HIS A 20 -12.86 -8.80 0.56
C HIS A 20 -14.30 -8.27 0.67
N LYS A 21 -14.53 -7.26 1.52
CA LYS A 21 -15.81 -6.57 1.65
C LYS A 21 -16.10 -5.57 0.52
N GLY A 22 -15.11 -5.26 -0.33
CA GLY A 22 -15.22 -4.25 -1.38
C GLY A 22 -15.21 -2.82 -0.86
N GLU A 23 -14.74 -2.59 0.37
CA GLU A 23 -14.62 -1.24 0.95
C GLU A 23 -13.45 -0.45 0.32
N ILE A 24 -12.45 -1.18 -0.19
CA ILE A 24 -11.30 -0.69 -0.95
C ILE A 24 -10.95 -1.69 -2.07
N THR A 25 -10.21 -1.24 -3.08
CA THR A 25 -9.68 -2.14 -4.12
C THR A 25 -8.24 -2.57 -3.81
N PRO A 26 -7.79 -3.75 -4.31
CA PRO A 26 -6.37 -4.12 -4.23
C PRO A 26 -5.45 -3.08 -4.85
N GLN A 27 -5.85 -2.51 -5.99
CA GLN A 27 -5.07 -1.50 -6.72
C GLN A 27 -4.89 -0.22 -5.89
N ASP A 28 -5.94 0.29 -5.25
CA ASP A 28 -5.86 1.49 -4.40
C ASP A 28 -4.86 1.29 -3.25
N LEU A 29 -4.85 0.08 -2.67
CA LEU A 29 -3.94 -0.27 -1.58
C LEU A 29 -2.48 -0.34 -2.05
N VAL A 30 -2.24 -0.91 -3.24
CA VAL A 30 -0.92 -0.96 -3.86
C VAL A 30 -0.40 0.44 -4.16
N ASP A 31 -1.21 1.29 -4.78
CA ASP A 31 -0.79 2.65 -5.13
C ASP A 31 -0.51 3.50 -3.88
N ALA A 32 -1.32 3.35 -2.82
CA ALA A 32 -1.07 3.99 -1.53
C ALA A 32 0.25 3.53 -0.89
N ALA A 33 0.57 2.23 -0.99
CA ALA A 33 1.82 1.67 -0.47
C ALA A 33 3.05 2.19 -1.25
N ILE A 34 2.95 2.26 -2.58
CA ILE A 34 4.00 2.80 -3.45
C ILE A 34 4.24 4.28 -3.15
N ALA A 35 3.19 5.10 -3.08
CA ALA A 35 3.30 6.52 -2.78
C ALA A 35 4.03 6.78 -1.45
N ARG A 36 3.73 5.97 -0.42
CA ARG A 36 4.41 6.04 0.88
C ARG A 36 5.88 5.61 0.79
N ALA A 37 6.16 4.53 0.07
CA ALA A 37 7.51 4.03 -0.14
C ALA A 37 8.39 5.08 -0.83
N GLU A 38 7.85 5.77 -1.84
CA GLU A 38 8.53 6.85 -2.55
C GLU A 38 8.75 8.08 -1.67
N ALA A 39 7.73 8.49 -0.90
CA ALA A 39 7.82 9.64 0.01
C ALA A 39 8.91 9.48 1.08
N THR A 40 9.11 8.26 1.58
CA THR A 40 10.09 7.96 2.66
C THR A 40 11.48 7.56 2.14
N ARG A 41 11.62 7.34 0.83
CA ARG A 41 12.88 6.90 0.22
C ARG A 41 14.08 7.83 0.49
N PRO A 42 13.97 9.17 0.45
CA PRO A 42 15.13 10.05 0.69
C PRO A 42 15.71 9.92 2.11
N GLU A 43 14.90 9.54 3.08
CA GLU A 43 15.27 9.49 4.50
C GLU A 43 15.82 8.12 4.89
N ILE A 44 15.16 7.04 4.42
CA ILE A 44 15.43 5.68 4.89
C ILE A 44 16.14 4.84 3.82
N ASN A 45 15.85 5.10 2.54
CA ASN A 45 16.37 4.35 1.39
C ASN A 45 16.30 2.81 1.56
N ALA A 46 15.17 2.30 2.04
CA ALA A 46 15.01 0.89 2.44
C ALA A 46 14.76 -0.08 1.27
N ILE A 47 14.40 0.40 0.07
CA ILE A 47 14.08 -0.42 -1.09
C ILE A 47 15.25 -0.38 -2.06
N ALA A 48 15.92 -1.51 -2.24
CA ALA A 48 17.04 -1.65 -3.17
C ALA A 48 16.58 -1.68 -4.63
N GLU A 49 15.52 -2.45 -4.91
CA GLU A 49 14.96 -2.61 -6.26
C GLU A 49 13.43 -2.41 -6.21
N PRO A 50 12.89 -1.38 -6.89
CA PRO A 50 11.44 -1.17 -6.97
C PRO A 50 10.81 -2.08 -8.05
N LEU A 51 9.82 -2.89 -7.65
CA LEU A 51 9.05 -3.77 -8.53
C LEU A 51 7.58 -3.32 -8.66
N TYR A 52 7.37 -2.00 -8.74
CA TYR A 52 6.03 -1.40 -8.67
C TYR A 52 5.10 -1.78 -9.83
N GLU A 53 5.64 -1.94 -11.05
CA GLU A 53 4.84 -2.39 -12.19
C GLU A 53 4.34 -3.83 -12.00
N ALA A 54 5.18 -4.71 -11.47
CA ALA A 54 4.77 -6.08 -11.14
C ALA A 54 3.75 -6.12 -9.99
N ALA A 55 3.77 -5.15 -9.09
CA ALA A 55 2.78 -5.04 -8.02
C ALA A 55 1.40 -4.55 -8.50
N ARG A 56 1.34 -3.84 -9.64
CA ARG A 56 0.11 -3.32 -10.25
C ARG A 56 -0.55 -4.28 -11.24
N ALA A 57 0.22 -5.21 -11.80
CA ALA A 57 -0.22 -6.19 -12.79
C ALA A 57 -1.09 -7.30 -12.17
#